data_AF-A0A2I1UEA0-F1
#
_entry.id   AF-A0A2I1UEA0-F1
#
_cell.length_a   1.000
_cell.length_b   1.000
_cell.length_c   1.000
_cell.angle_alpha   90.00
_cell.angle_beta   90.00
_cell.angle_gamma   90.00
#
_symmetry.space_group_name_H-M   'P 1'
#
loop_
_entity.id
_entity.type
_entity.pdbx_description
1 polymer ?
#
loop_
_entity_poly.entity_id
_entity_poly.type
_entity_poly.pdbx_seq_one_letter_code
_entity_poly.pdbx_strand_id
1 'polypeptide(L)'
;MANRILTILASIFFVIVVVMIIVLIYLSSGGSNRTAALKDFHDSDANVVQISSSSSSHPEQSSESSSEHSEEATDPEGTTKVLAGEGEAAIAARAGISIAQLEALNPSHMATGSWFANPGDVVKIK
;
A
#
# COMPACT_ATOMS: atom_id res chain seq x y z
N MET A 1 -43.82 10.42 27.44
CA MET A 1 -43.74 9.42 26.35
C MET A 1 -42.41 9.43 25.61
N ALA A 2 -41.79 10.59 25.33
CA ALA A 2 -40.49 10.68 24.68
C ALA A 2 -39.40 9.82 25.34
N ASN A 3 -39.25 9.87 26.67
CA ASN A 3 -38.22 9.09 27.37
C ASN A 3 -38.38 7.57 27.19
N ARG A 4 -39.60 7.03 27.10
CA ARG A 4 -39.82 5.60 26.81
C ARG A 4 -39.39 5.26 25.40
N ILE A 5 -39.72 6.11 24.43
CA ILE A 5 -39.34 5.93 23.03
C ILE A 5 -37.81 6.00 22.89
N LEU A 6 -37.17 6.95 23.55
CA LEU A 6 -35.71 7.09 23.56
C LEU A 6 -35.02 5.87 24.17
N THR A 7 -35.52 5.32 25.28
CA THR A 7 -34.97 4.10 25.88
C THR A 7 -35.16 2.87 24.99
N ILE A 8 -36.32 2.73 24.36
CA ILE A 8 -36.60 1.61 23.44
C ILE A 8 -35.68 1.71 22.21
N LEU A 9 -35.55 2.91 21.63
CA LEU A 9 -34.70 3.13 20.47
C LEU A 9 -33.22 2.93 20.78
N ALA A 10 -32.76 3.41 21.95
CA ALA A 10 -31.40 3.20 22.42
C ALA A 10 -31.10 1.71 22.67
N SER A 11 -32.07 0.98 23.22
CA SER A 11 -31.94 -0.47 23.42
C SER A 11 -31.83 -1.23 22.09
N ILE A 12 -32.68 -0.90 21.10
CA ILE A 12 -32.62 -1.50 19.76
C ILE A 12 -31.28 -1.19 19.08
N PHE A 13 -30.85 0.08 19.13
CA PHE A 13 -29.56 0.50 18.57
C PHE A 13 -28.39 -0.27 19.19
N PHE A 14 -28.39 -0.41 20.52
CA PHE A 14 -27.35 -1.15 21.22
C PHE A 14 -27.29 -2.62 20.78
N VAL A 15 -28.44 -3.28 20.60
CA VAL A 15 -28.50 -4.67 20.10
C VAL A 15 -27.92 -4.76 18.68
N ILE A 16 -28.27 -3.82 17.79
CA ILE A 16 -27.74 -3.79 16.41
C ILE A 16 -26.22 -3.61 16.43
N VAL A 17 -25.70 -2.70 17.26
CA VAL A 17 -24.25 -2.45 17.37
C VAL A 17 -23.53 -3.70 17.88
N VAL A 18 -24.06 -4.38 18.90
CA VAL A 18 -23.45 -5.62 19.41
C VAL A 18 -23.42 -6.72 18.35
N VAL A 19 -24.51 -6.90 17.59
CA VAL A 19 -24.54 -7.85 16.48
C VAL A 19 -23.53 -7.47 15.40
N MET A 20 -23.44 -6.19 15.02
CA MET A 20 -22.43 -5.71 14.07
C MET A 20 -21.02 -5.98 14.57
N ILE A 21 -20.70 -5.75 15.84
CA ILE A 21 -19.37 -6.04 16.41
C ILE A 21 -19.07 -7.54 16.34
N ILE A 22 -20.02 -8.42 16.69
CA ILE A 22 -19.84 -9.87 16.59
C ILE A 22 -19.59 -10.29 15.14
N VAL A 23 -20.38 -9.76 14.19
CA VAL A 23 -20.20 -10.02 12.75
C VAL A 23 -18.84 -9.50 12.26
N LEU A 24 -18.43 -8.31 12.69
CA LEU A 24 -17.13 -7.74 12.31
C LEU A 24 -15.97 -8.56 12.85
N ILE A 25 -16.03 -9.01 14.10
CA ILE A 25 -15.02 -9.92 14.67
C ILE A 25 -15.02 -11.24 13.90
N TYR A 26 -16.20 -11.81 13.65
CA TYR A 26 -16.33 -13.07 12.92
C TYR A 26 -15.78 -12.96 11.49
N LEU A 27 -16.06 -11.87 10.78
CA LEU A 27 -15.58 -11.64 9.42
C LEU A 27 -14.11 -11.22 9.40
N SER A 28 -13.63 -10.52 10.43
CA SER A 28 -12.22 -10.15 10.61
C SER A 28 -11.36 -11.36 10.96
N SER A 29 -11.90 -12.34 11.71
CA SER A 29 -11.19 -13.56 12.11
C SER A 29 -11.42 -14.76 11.19
N GLY A 30 -12.50 -14.78 10.40
CA GLY A 30 -12.93 -15.95 9.60
C GLY A 30 -13.34 -15.65 8.15
N GLY A 31 -13.11 -14.44 7.64
CA GLY A 31 -13.58 -14.01 6.32
C GLY A 31 -12.61 -14.30 5.16
N SER A 32 -12.44 -15.56 4.76
CA SER A 32 -11.68 -15.94 3.56
C SER A 32 -12.53 -16.69 2.53
N ASN A 33 -13.62 -16.07 2.07
CA ASN A 33 -14.36 -16.50 0.86
C ASN A 33 -14.09 -15.59 -0.36
N ARG A 34 -12.90 -14.99 -0.45
CA ARG A 34 -12.48 -14.15 -1.60
C ARG A 34 -12.09 -14.96 -2.85
N THR A 35 -12.02 -16.29 -2.75
CA THR A 35 -11.44 -17.16 -3.79
C THR A 35 -12.42 -17.49 -4.94
N ALA A 36 -13.74 -17.36 -4.76
CA ALA A 36 -14.71 -17.75 -5.79
C ALA A 36 -14.78 -16.78 -6.97
N ALA A 37 -14.42 -15.49 -6.79
CA ALA A 37 -14.51 -14.47 -7.84
C ALA A 37 -13.21 -14.28 -8.65
N LEU A 38 -12.09 -14.91 -8.25
CA LEU A 38 -10.79 -14.80 -8.94
C LEU A 38 -10.38 -16.08 -9.69
N LYS A 39 -11.08 -17.21 -9.47
CA LYS A 39 -10.78 -18.49 -10.12
C LYS A 39 -11.27 -18.58 -11.57
N ASP A 40 -12.18 -17.70 -11.99
CA ASP A 40 -12.79 -17.72 -13.34
C ASP A 40 -11.88 -17.14 -14.44
N PHE A 41 -10.83 -16.40 -14.08
CA PHE A 41 -9.92 -15.78 -15.07
C PHE A 41 -8.66 -16.59 -15.38
N HIS A 42 -8.41 -17.71 -14.67
CA HIS A 42 -7.19 -18.50 -14.82
C HIS A 42 -7.36 -19.85 -15.54
N ASP A 43 -8.58 -20.31 -15.76
CA ASP A 43 -8.87 -21.52 -16.56
C ASP A 43 -9.08 -21.21 -18.06
N SER A 44 -8.53 -20.08 -18.55
CA SER A 44 -8.38 -19.84 -19.99
C SER A 44 -7.14 -20.55 -20.52
N ASP A 45 -7.17 -21.89 -20.46
CA ASP A 45 -6.17 -22.76 -21.06
C ASP A 45 -6.41 -22.83 -22.58
N ALA A 46 -5.80 -21.90 -23.31
CA ALA A 46 -5.56 -22.03 -24.74
C ALA A 46 -4.26 -21.34 -25.12
N ASN A 47 -3.16 -22.04 -24.83
CA ASN A 47 -1.97 -22.11 -25.68
C ASN A 47 -1.38 -20.77 -26.20
N VAL A 48 -0.50 -20.14 -25.43
CA VAL A 48 0.59 -19.32 -25.99
C VAL A 48 1.89 -19.61 -25.23
N VAL A 49 2.57 -20.65 -25.70
CA VAL A 49 4.03 -20.77 -25.87
C VAL A 49 4.88 -19.80 -25.02
N GLN A 50 5.42 -20.34 -23.93
CA GLN A 50 6.86 -20.40 -23.64
C GLN A 50 7.72 -19.22 -24.16
N ILE A 51 8.10 -18.28 -23.29
CA ILE A 51 9.50 -17.86 -23.12
C ILE A 51 9.75 -17.56 -21.63
N SER A 52 10.69 -18.33 -21.06
CA SER A 52 11.66 -18.05 -19.98
C SER A 52 11.47 -16.78 -19.13
N SER A 53 11.65 -16.80 -17.80
CA SER A 53 12.93 -17.11 -17.16
C SER A 53 12.76 -17.16 -15.62
N SER A 54 13.27 -18.22 -15.00
CA SER A 54 13.98 -18.25 -13.71
C SER A 54 13.82 -17.09 -12.71
N SER A 55 13.38 -17.39 -11.48
CA SER A 55 14.30 -17.55 -10.33
C SER A 55 13.56 -17.57 -8.97
N SER A 56 13.80 -18.64 -8.23
CA SER A 56 13.98 -18.73 -6.77
C SER A 56 13.06 -17.96 -5.83
N SER A 57 12.16 -18.71 -5.21
CA SER A 57 11.48 -18.39 -3.95
C SER A 57 12.39 -18.63 -2.72
N HIS A 58 12.59 -17.60 -1.88
CA HIS A 58 12.85 -17.76 -0.45
C HIS A 58 12.24 -16.56 0.31
N PRO A 59 11.41 -16.78 1.35
CA PRO A 59 10.80 -15.70 2.10
C PRO A 59 11.48 -15.47 3.47
N GLU A 60 11.42 -14.19 3.88
CA GLU A 60 11.42 -13.67 5.25
C GLU A 60 12.74 -13.66 6.06
N GLN A 61 13.24 -12.45 6.33
CA GLN A 61 13.77 -12.12 7.66
C GLN A 61 13.42 -10.67 8.02
N SER A 62 12.64 -10.56 9.09
CA SER A 62 12.32 -9.32 9.79
C SER A 62 13.54 -8.72 10.50
N SER A 63 13.51 -7.40 10.59
CA SER A 63 14.16 -6.55 11.59
C SER A 63 15.66 -6.28 11.48
N GLU A 64 15.95 -5.03 11.86
CA GLU A 64 17.23 -4.44 12.28
C GLU A 64 17.98 -3.61 11.22
N SER A 65 17.79 -2.30 11.38
CA SER A 65 18.77 -1.23 11.22
C SER A 65 20.20 -1.69 10.88
N SER A 66 20.60 -1.53 9.63
CA SER A 66 21.98 -1.18 9.31
C SER A 66 22.02 -0.44 7.99
N SER A 67 22.73 0.68 8.00
CA SER A 67 23.16 1.44 6.84
C SER A 67 23.78 0.50 5.80
N GLU A 68 23.07 0.22 4.73
CA GLU A 68 23.67 -0.37 3.54
C GLU A 68 23.27 0.48 2.33
N HIS A 69 24.14 1.45 2.10
CA HIS A 69 24.35 2.24 0.90
C HIS A 69 24.12 1.39 -0.36
N SER A 70 22.88 1.36 -0.85
CA SER A 70 22.54 0.83 -2.16
C SER A 70 22.65 2.00 -3.13
N GLU A 71 23.83 2.14 -3.72
CA GLU A 71 24.11 3.02 -4.88
C GLU A 71 23.35 2.54 -6.12
N GLU A 72 22.04 2.36 -6.04
CA GLU A 72 21.24 2.02 -7.21
C GLU A 72 20.60 3.29 -7.76
N ALA A 73 21.24 3.82 -8.80
CA ALA A 73 20.77 4.88 -9.69
C ALA A 73 20.44 6.22 -9.00
N THR A 74 21.41 6.74 -8.24
CA THR A 74 21.46 8.18 -7.98
C THR A 74 22.47 8.80 -8.93
N ASP A 75 22.04 9.73 -9.77
CA ASP A 75 22.95 10.51 -10.61
C ASP A 75 23.90 11.34 -9.71
N PRO A 76 25.13 11.66 -10.16
CA PRO A 76 26.06 12.48 -9.38
C PRO A 76 25.50 13.87 -9.03
N GLU A 77 24.44 14.29 -9.71
CA GLU A 77 23.67 15.50 -9.43
C GLU A 77 22.67 15.35 -8.27
N GLY A 78 22.63 14.19 -7.60
CA GLY A 78 21.69 13.96 -6.50
C GLY A 78 20.24 13.88 -7.00
N THR A 79 20.01 13.24 -8.14
CA THR A 79 18.66 12.96 -8.64
C THR A 79 18.47 11.46 -8.81
N THR A 80 17.22 11.00 -8.69
CA THR A 80 16.84 9.61 -8.95
C THR A 80 15.60 9.59 -9.82
N LYS A 81 15.38 8.47 -10.52
CA LYS A 81 14.19 8.27 -11.33
C LYS A 81 13.13 7.53 -10.53
N VAL A 82 11.88 7.92 -10.70
CA VAL A 82 10.75 7.27 -10.07
C VAL A 82 10.47 5.95 -10.78
N LEU A 83 10.38 4.85 -10.03
CA LEU A 83 10.06 3.53 -10.57
C LEU A 83 8.54 3.32 -10.66
N ALA A 84 8.13 2.32 -11.45
CA ALA A 84 6.72 1.98 -11.58
C ALA A 84 6.13 1.49 -10.25
N GLY A 85 5.05 2.13 -9.79
CA GLY A 85 4.41 1.81 -8.51
C GLY A 85 5.15 2.36 -7.29
N GLU A 86 6.14 3.24 -7.51
CA GLU A 86 6.90 3.86 -6.43
C GLU A 86 6.26 5.16 -5.94
N GLY A 87 6.15 5.34 -4.63
CA GLY A 87 5.64 6.56 -3.98
C GLY A 87 6.74 7.37 -3.28
N GLU A 88 6.38 8.56 -2.78
CA GLU A 88 7.28 9.52 -2.10
C GLU A 88 8.18 8.86 -1.04
N ALA A 89 7.60 7.99 -0.21
CA ALA A 89 8.28 7.35 0.91
C ALA A 89 9.30 6.32 0.45
N ALA A 90 8.99 5.59 -0.64
CA ALA A 90 9.90 4.59 -1.20
C ALA A 90 11.11 5.26 -1.85
N ILE A 91 10.89 6.37 -2.55
CA ILE A 91 11.96 7.17 -3.18
C ILE A 91 12.85 7.77 -2.10
N ALA A 92 12.25 8.39 -1.08
CA ALA A 92 12.98 8.99 0.02
C ALA A 92 13.80 7.94 0.79
N ALA A 93 13.21 6.77 1.05
CA ALA A 93 13.90 5.66 1.70
C ALA A 93 15.07 5.13 0.87
N ARG A 94 14.90 4.95 -0.45
CA ARG A 94 16.00 4.55 -1.35
C ARG A 94 17.11 5.57 -1.36
N ALA A 95 16.75 6.85 -1.40
CA ALA A 95 17.69 7.95 -1.38
C ALA A 95 18.32 8.22 -0.01
N GLY A 96 17.84 7.56 1.06
CA GLY A 96 18.30 7.79 2.42
C GLY A 96 17.96 9.19 2.96
N ILE A 97 16.90 9.82 2.46
CA ILE A 97 16.43 11.15 2.90
C ILE A 97 15.05 11.06 3.54
N SER A 98 14.68 12.09 4.31
CA SER A 98 13.32 12.19 4.85
C SER A 98 12.33 12.61 3.76
N ILE A 99 11.07 12.20 3.89
CA ILE A 99 9.97 12.56 2.98
C ILE A 99 9.83 14.08 2.87
N ALA A 100 9.91 14.78 4.01
CA ALA A 100 9.85 16.25 4.05
C ALA A 100 11.03 16.91 3.31
N GLN A 101 12.21 16.29 3.33
CA GLN A 101 13.36 16.77 2.58
C GLN A 101 13.17 16.54 1.07
N LEU A 102 12.64 15.37 0.68
CA LEU A 102 12.28 15.09 -0.72
C LEU A 102 11.25 16.11 -1.23
N GLU A 103 10.22 16.40 -0.44
CA GLU A 103 9.22 17.42 -0.74
C GLU A 103 9.83 18.81 -0.90
N ALA A 104 10.68 19.23 0.05
CA ALA A 104 11.33 20.54 0.01
C ALA A 104 12.23 20.72 -1.21
N LEU A 105 12.88 19.65 -1.67
CA LEU A 105 13.71 19.64 -2.88
C LEU A 105 12.88 19.61 -4.18
N ASN A 106 11.64 19.13 -4.12
CA ASN A 106 10.75 18.92 -5.27
C ASN A 106 9.37 19.58 -5.10
N PRO A 107 9.31 20.91 -4.96
CA PRO A 107 8.03 21.61 -4.81
C PRO A 107 7.12 21.48 -6.04
N SER A 108 7.67 21.18 -7.22
CA SER A 108 6.90 20.94 -8.45
C SER A 108 6.06 19.66 -8.40
N HIS A 109 6.44 18.70 -7.54
CA HIS A 109 5.72 17.43 -7.37
C HIS A 109 4.65 17.48 -6.28
N MET A 110 4.51 18.62 -5.59
CA MET A 110 3.44 18.84 -4.62
C MET A 110 2.16 19.31 -5.32
N ALA A 111 1.17 18.44 -5.41
CA ALA A 111 -0.15 18.73 -5.95
C ALA A 111 -1.17 18.89 -4.82
N THR A 112 -1.69 20.10 -4.59
CA THR A 112 -2.80 20.42 -3.65
C THR A 112 -2.82 19.61 -2.34
N GLY A 113 -1.65 19.41 -1.71
CA GLY A 113 -1.51 18.69 -0.44
C GLY A 113 -1.13 17.21 -0.53
N SER A 114 -0.85 16.67 -1.71
CA SER A 114 -0.26 15.34 -1.92
C SER A 114 0.97 15.45 -2.81
N TRP A 115 2.02 14.70 -2.49
CA TRP A 115 3.14 14.54 -3.40
C TRP A 115 2.79 13.51 -4.48
N PHE A 116 3.17 13.79 -5.73
CA PHE A 116 2.92 12.90 -6.86
C PHE A 116 4.05 12.98 -7.89
N ALA A 117 4.51 11.81 -8.32
CA ALA A 117 5.43 11.67 -9.44
C ALA A 117 5.08 10.42 -10.25
N ASN A 118 5.20 10.51 -11.57
CA ASN A 118 4.96 9.40 -12.46
C ASN A 118 6.23 8.55 -12.60
N PRO A 119 6.08 7.26 -12.91
CA PRO A 119 7.21 6.42 -13.27
C PRO A 119 8.01 7.03 -14.43
N GLY A 120 9.32 7.18 -14.25
CA GLY A 120 10.23 7.84 -15.19
C GLY A 120 10.50 9.32 -14.88
N ASP A 121 9.76 9.95 -13.97
CA ASP A 121 10.03 11.32 -13.53
C ASP A 121 11.38 11.39 -12.79
N VAL A 122 12.10 12.49 -12.97
CA VAL A 122 13.38 12.75 -12.30
C VAL A 122 13.13 13.61 -11.08
N VAL A 123 13.50 13.10 -9.91
CA VAL A 123 13.28 13.76 -8.61
C VAL A 123 14.61 14.01 -7.92
N LYS A 124 14.74 15.18 -7.28
CA LYS A 124 15.93 15.61 -6.55
C LYS A 124 15.96 15.00 -5.16
N ILE A 125 17.09 14.46 -4.76
CA ILE A 125 17.26 13.81 -3.47
C ILE A 125 18.43 14.40 -2.66
N LYS A 126 19.18 15.36 -3.21
CA LYS A 126 20.25 16.07 -2.51
C LYS A 126 20.40 17.50 -2.97
#